data_AF-A0A2G6QPE9-F1
#
_entry.id   AF-A0A2G6QPE9-F1
#
_cell.length_a   1.000
_cell.length_b   1.000
_cell.length_c   1.000
_cell.angle_alpha   90.00
_cell.angle_beta   90.00
_cell.angle_gamma   90.00
#
_symmetry.space_group_name_H-M   'P 1'
#
loop_
_entity.id
_entity.type
_entity.pdbx_description
1 polymer ?
#
loop_
_entity_poly.entity_id
_entity_poly.type
_entity_poly.pdbx_seq_one_letter_code
_entity_poly.pdbx_strand_id
1 'polypeptide(L)'
;NDAEAQTLFTRGRDIYLYVWVVAEPNTDVEKLAERISTVIPDGFEAVSGKKATEQVGSQVSEALGFFNQFLLVFAAISVLVSSFLIVNTFNILVAQRARELALLRAIGAKRRQVRLVVLVEAIIIGLIAGSLGLLLGLGLVWLIEKIFVAYELLPKPVTPTINSAAVIASYSVGLIVTLFSALLPAIRASRVPPVAAMTGQGELDEKNIGKIGWFGLVLLIVGLITVDVGGWLQSDITWWLIGGGALLALIGTAFSAALLGAPIVWLLGKIFGRTHGEIAVLAKRNVTRQPRRLASTSSSLIIGLALVSTIAVIGSSAEKTIAMKVTENIRGDLQVASVNFQPFDAVFADEIEKISGATTHRMKIAYTLVG
;
A
#
# COMPACT_ATOMS: atom_id res chain seq x y z
N ASN A 1 -13.47 -16.72 -37.42
CA ASN A 1 -13.18 -16.41 -38.83
C ASN A 1 -13.74 -15.02 -39.10
N ASP A 2 -12.88 -14.00 -39.20
CA ASP A 2 -13.29 -12.60 -39.11
C ASP A 2 -14.29 -12.19 -40.22
N ALA A 3 -14.16 -12.80 -41.40
CA ALA A 3 -15.07 -12.58 -42.53
C ALA A 3 -16.52 -13.05 -42.26
N GLU A 4 -16.69 -14.12 -41.49
CA GLU A 4 -17.99 -14.71 -41.15
C GLU A 4 -18.67 -13.94 -40.01
N ALA A 5 -17.88 -13.45 -39.04
CA ALA A 5 -18.36 -12.55 -38.00
C ALA A 5 -18.83 -11.22 -38.60
N GLN A 6 -18.06 -10.63 -39.53
CA GLN A 6 -18.41 -9.37 -40.16
C GLN A 6 -19.72 -9.47 -40.96
N THR A 7 -19.92 -10.56 -41.71
CA THR A 7 -21.17 -10.79 -42.47
C THR A 7 -22.40 -10.92 -41.57
N LEU A 8 -22.27 -11.60 -40.42
CA LEU A 8 -23.33 -11.73 -39.43
C LEU A 8 -23.66 -10.40 -38.74
N PHE A 9 -22.66 -9.61 -38.38
CA PHE A 9 -22.85 -8.35 -37.64
C PHE A 9 -23.29 -7.16 -38.49
N THR A 10 -22.84 -7.08 -39.73
CA THR A 10 -23.17 -5.95 -40.61
C THR A 10 -24.29 -6.26 -41.59
N ARG A 11 -24.90 -7.46 -41.51
CA ARG A 11 -25.90 -7.99 -42.46
C ARG A 11 -25.44 -7.89 -43.91
N GLY A 12 -24.16 -8.17 -44.15
CA GLY A 12 -23.54 -8.07 -45.47
C GLY A 12 -23.31 -6.65 -45.99
N ARG A 13 -23.37 -5.62 -45.13
CA ARG A 13 -22.95 -4.25 -45.48
C ARG A 13 -21.49 -4.03 -45.11
N ASP A 14 -20.72 -3.36 -45.96
CA ASP A 14 -19.33 -2.97 -45.65
C ASP A 14 -19.32 -1.78 -44.68
N ILE A 15 -19.49 -2.08 -43.39
CA ILE A 15 -19.47 -1.10 -42.30
C ILE A 15 -18.18 -1.33 -41.51
N TYR A 16 -17.31 -0.33 -41.48
CA TYR A 16 -16.09 -0.33 -40.70
C TYR A 16 -16.25 0.61 -39.51
N LEU A 17 -15.94 0.11 -38.30
CA LEU A 17 -16.05 0.87 -37.05
C LEU A 17 -14.78 1.69 -36.75
N TYR A 18 -13.64 1.27 -37.31
CA TYR A 18 -12.35 1.94 -37.18
C TYR A 18 -11.47 1.63 -38.40
N VAL A 19 -10.61 2.57 -38.79
CA VAL A 19 -9.62 2.40 -39.84
C VAL A 19 -8.27 2.88 -39.30
N TRP A 20 -7.27 2.01 -39.34
CA TRP A 20 -5.90 2.36 -38.96
C TRP A 20 -5.14 2.86 -40.18
N VAL A 21 -4.64 4.09 -40.12
CA VAL A 21 -3.82 4.69 -41.18
C VAL A 21 -2.38 4.81 -40.68
N VAL A 22 -1.45 4.16 -41.39
CA VAL A 22 -0.02 4.23 -41.09
C VAL A 22 0.59 5.35 -41.92
N ALA A 23 1.19 6.34 -41.24
CA ALA A 23 1.85 7.46 -41.90
C ALA A 23 3.23 7.03 -42.44
N GLU A 24 3.64 7.61 -43.58
CA GLU A 24 5.01 7.45 -44.09
C GLU A 24 6.04 8.09 -43.15
N PRO A 25 7.29 7.59 -43.11
CA PRO A 25 8.34 8.16 -42.27
C PRO A 25 8.49 9.68 -42.46
N ASN A 26 8.62 10.44 -41.37
CA ASN A 26 8.71 11.92 -41.32
C ASN A 26 7.41 12.70 -41.67
N THR A 27 6.25 12.04 -41.73
CA THR A 27 4.97 12.75 -41.89
C THR A 27 4.47 13.31 -40.56
N ASP A 28 4.03 14.57 -40.57
CA ASP A 28 3.34 15.21 -39.43
C ASP A 28 1.94 14.59 -39.25
N VAL A 29 1.79 13.80 -38.18
CA VAL A 29 0.60 12.97 -37.93
C VAL A 29 -0.60 13.82 -37.53
N GLU A 30 -0.40 14.97 -36.88
CA GLU A 30 -1.48 15.92 -36.57
C GLU A 30 -2.06 16.53 -37.86
N LYS A 31 -1.21 16.99 -38.77
CA LYS A 31 -1.68 17.53 -40.07
C LYS A 31 -2.31 16.47 -40.96
N LEU A 32 -1.85 15.23 -40.86
CA LEU A 32 -2.46 14.10 -41.56
C LEU A 32 -3.87 13.83 -41.01
N ALA A 33 -4.07 13.89 -39.69
CA ALA A 33 -5.38 13.72 -39.07
C ALA A 33 -6.36 14.83 -39.48
N GLU A 34 -5.91 16.09 -39.54
CA GLU A 34 -6.73 17.22 -40.04
C GLU A 34 -7.13 17.05 -41.51
N ARG A 35 -6.23 16.53 -42.36
CA ARG A 35 -6.59 16.24 -43.75
C ARG A 35 -7.62 15.11 -43.86
N ILE A 36 -7.48 14.07 -43.04
CA ILE A 36 -8.41 12.95 -43.03
C ILE A 36 -9.78 13.39 -42.49
N SER A 37 -9.83 14.30 -41.50
CA SER A 37 -11.09 14.80 -40.95
C SER A 37 -11.97 15.52 -41.97
N THR A 38 -11.40 16.06 -43.05
CA THR A 38 -12.17 16.68 -44.14
C THR A 38 -12.83 15.69 -45.12
N VAL A 39 -12.41 14.43 -45.10
CA VAL A 39 -12.86 13.39 -46.06
C VAL A 39 -13.76 12.34 -45.39
N ILE A 40 -13.77 12.28 -44.06
CA ILE A 40 -14.58 11.31 -43.33
C ILE A 40 -16.06 11.73 -43.26
N PRO A 41 -17.00 10.78 -43.25
CA PRO A 41 -18.43 11.05 -43.10
C PRO A 41 -18.79 11.67 -41.74
N ASP A 42 -19.92 12.38 -41.69
CA ASP A 42 -20.49 12.89 -40.43
C ASP A 42 -20.66 11.75 -39.40
N GLY A 43 -20.19 11.99 -38.18
CA GLY A 43 -20.23 11.02 -37.08
C GLY A 43 -18.94 10.24 -36.84
N PHE A 44 -17.89 10.46 -37.63
CA PHE A 44 -16.55 9.90 -37.41
C PHE A 44 -15.54 11.01 -37.10
N GLU A 45 -14.56 10.74 -36.22
CA GLU A 45 -13.45 11.64 -35.92
C GLU A 45 -12.12 10.99 -36.32
N ALA A 46 -11.27 11.74 -37.00
CA ALA A 46 -9.88 11.34 -37.24
C ALA A 46 -9.02 11.76 -36.05
N VAL A 47 -8.54 10.78 -35.29
CA VAL A 47 -7.71 11.00 -34.10
C VAL A 47 -6.27 10.59 -34.43
N SER A 48 -5.29 11.43 -34.11
CA SER A 48 -3.87 11.08 -34.28
C SER A 48 -3.51 9.89 -33.37
N GLY A 49 -2.58 9.04 -33.78
CA GLY A 49 -2.16 7.89 -32.96
C GLY A 49 -1.67 8.31 -31.56
N LYS A 50 -1.08 9.49 -31.45
CA LYS A 50 -0.67 10.09 -30.17
C LYS A 50 -1.89 10.47 -29.31
N LYS A 51 -2.86 11.20 -29.86
CA LYS A 51 -4.09 11.61 -29.16
C LYS A 51 -4.94 10.39 -28.78
N ALA A 52 -5.00 9.36 -29.62
CA ALA A 52 -5.67 8.09 -29.32
C ALA A 52 -4.98 7.32 -28.19
N THR A 53 -3.64 7.28 -28.20
CA THR A 53 -2.87 6.66 -27.10
C THR A 53 -3.01 7.45 -25.80
N GLU A 54 -3.07 8.78 -25.86
CA GLU A 54 -3.31 9.65 -24.70
C GLU A 54 -4.72 9.49 -24.14
N GLN A 55 -5.76 9.38 -24.98
CA GLN A 55 -7.15 9.14 -24.55
C GLN A 55 -7.35 7.75 -23.95
N VAL A 56 -6.85 6.70 -24.61
CA VAL A 56 -6.90 5.34 -24.04
C VAL A 56 -6.04 5.27 -22.77
N GLY A 57 -4.87 5.92 -22.79
CA GLY A 57 -3.98 6.03 -21.64
C GLY A 57 -4.64 6.73 -20.45
N SER A 58 -5.36 7.83 -20.67
CA SER A 58 -6.05 8.57 -19.61
C SER A 58 -7.22 7.78 -19.04
N GLN A 59 -8.02 7.11 -19.87
CA GLN A 59 -9.11 6.23 -19.41
C GLN A 59 -8.58 5.06 -18.58
N VAL A 60 -7.49 4.43 -19.00
CA VAL A 60 -6.82 3.37 -18.22
C VAL A 60 -6.23 3.93 -16.93
N SER A 61 -5.62 5.12 -16.98
CA SER A 61 -5.06 5.78 -15.79
C SER A 61 -6.14 6.16 -14.79
N GLU A 62 -7.31 6.60 -15.25
CA GLU A 62 -8.48 6.90 -14.40
C GLU A 62 -9.05 5.63 -13.80
N ALA A 63 -9.20 4.56 -14.59
CA ALA A 63 -9.65 3.25 -14.12
C ALA A 63 -8.67 2.63 -13.10
N LEU A 64 -7.36 2.86 -13.24
CA LEU A 64 -6.33 2.39 -12.32
C LEU A 64 -5.95 3.41 -11.25
N GLY A 65 -6.54 4.62 -11.27
CA GLY A 65 -6.16 5.72 -10.39
C GLY A 65 -6.35 5.38 -8.92
N PHE A 66 -7.40 4.61 -8.61
CA PHE A 66 -7.65 4.12 -7.25
C PHE A 66 -6.56 3.16 -6.76
N PHE A 67 -5.98 2.33 -7.64
CA PHE A 67 -4.87 1.44 -7.27
C PHE A 67 -3.62 2.24 -6.93
N ASN A 68 -3.31 3.28 -7.70
CA ASN A 68 -2.17 4.15 -7.41
C ASN A 68 -2.35 4.85 -6.05
N GLN A 69 -3.52 5.43 -5.80
CA GLN A 69 -3.85 6.07 -4.52
C GLN A 69 -3.74 5.09 -3.35
N PHE A 70 -4.29 3.88 -3.52
CA PHE A 70 -4.20 2.82 -2.52
C PHE A 70 -2.74 2.42 -2.23
N LEU A 71 -1.92 2.23 -3.26
CA LEU A 71 -0.50 1.90 -3.09
C LEU A 71 0.29 3.03 -2.42
N LEU A 72 -0.01 4.30 -2.71
CA LEU A 72 0.62 5.44 -2.06
C LEU A 72 0.27 5.52 -0.57
N VAL A 73 -1.01 5.32 -0.22
CA VAL A 73 -1.46 5.21 1.17
C VAL A 73 -0.75 4.06 1.88
N PHE A 74 -0.69 2.89 1.23
CA PHE A 74 -0.04 1.72 1.78
C PHE A 74 1.48 1.92 1.96
N ALA A 75 2.13 2.59 1.02
CA ALA A 75 3.53 2.98 1.13
C ALA A 75 3.77 3.92 2.31
N ALA A 76 2.89 4.91 2.52
CA ALA A 76 2.95 5.81 3.67
C ALA A 76 2.82 5.06 5.01
N ILE A 77 1.85 4.13 5.11
CA ILE A 77 1.69 3.25 6.28
C ILE A 77 2.96 2.43 6.52
N SER A 78 3.49 1.80 5.45
CA SER A 78 4.68 0.95 5.52
C SER A 78 5.91 1.72 5.99
N VAL A 79 6.10 2.95 5.52
CA VAL A 79 7.19 3.85 5.94
C VAL A 79 7.10 4.18 7.43
N LEU A 80 5.91 4.50 7.94
CA LEU A 80 5.73 4.83 9.35
C LEU A 80 5.91 3.61 10.26
N VAL A 81 5.35 2.47 9.87
CA VAL A 81 5.55 1.19 10.57
C VAL A 81 7.04 0.84 10.62
N SER A 82 7.72 0.91 9.47
CA SER A 82 9.16 0.66 9.40
C SER A 82 9.96 1.63 10.25
N SER A 83 9.60 2.92 10.26
CA SER A 83 10.22 3.92 11.11
C SER A 83 10.11 3.54 12.59
N PHE A 84 8.94 3.09 13.05
CA PHE A 84 8.77 2.63 14.43
C PHE A 84 9.66 1.43 14.76
N LEU A 85 9.73 0.43 13.87
CA LEU A 85 10.59 -0.74 14.05
C LEU A 85 12.06 -0.33 14.10
N ILE A 86 12.49 0.58 13.21
CA ILE A 86 13.85 1.10 13.18
C ILE A 86 14.17 1.85 14.49
N VAL A 87 13.28 2.73 14.96
CA VAL A 87 13.42 3.43 16.26
C VAL A 87 13.63 2.43 17.39
N ASN A 88 12.81 1.37 17.45
CA ASN A 88 12.92 0.37 18.50
C ASN A 88 14.25 -0.39 18.44
N THR A 89 14.66 -0.80 17.24
CA THR A 89 15.95 -1.48 17.01
C THR A 89 17.13 -0.61 17.44
N PHE A 90 17.15 0.66 17.05
CA PHE A 90 18.21 1.58 17.48
C PHE A 90 18.17 1.86 18.98
N ASN A 91 16.99 1.95 19.61
CA ASN A 91 16.92 2.07 21.07
C ASN A 91 17.62 0.88 21.75
N ILE A 92 17.38 -0.35 21.28
CA ILE A 92 18.01 -1.56 21.83
C ILE A 92 19.52 -1.55 21.57
N LEU A 93 19.95 -1.36 20.33
CA LEU A 93 21.37 -1.37 19.95
C LEU A 93 22.18 -0.32 20.72
N VAL A 94 21.63 0.87 20.85
CA VAL A 94 22.29 1.98 21.54
C VAL A 94 22.29 1.76 23.06
N ALA A 95 21.23 1.18 23.62
CA ALA A 95 21.20 0.80 25.04
C ALA A 95 22.27 -0.27 25.35
N GLN A 96 22.46 -1.26 24.48
CA GLN A 96 23.48 -2.30 24.65
C GLN A 96 24.91 -1.73 24.65
N ARG A 97 25.18 -0.69 23.86
CA ARG A 97 26.49 -0.01 23.78
C ARG A 97 26.57 1.26 24.64
N ALA A 98 25.61 1.51 25.52
CA ALA A 98 25.54 2.76 26.29
C ALA A 98 26.81 3.00 27.14
N ARG A 99 27.41 1.94 27.67
CA ARG A 99 28.66 2.01 28.45
C ARG A 99 29.85 2.44 27.60
N GLU A 100 29.96 1.95 26.36
CA GLU A 100 31.03 2.33 25.42
C GLU A 100 30.91 3.81 25.03
N LEU A 101 29.69 4.27 24.71
CA LEU A 101 29.41 5.67 24.39
C LEU A 101 29.67 6.59 25.59
N ALA A 102 29.39 6.12 26.80
CA ALA A 102 29.70 6.81 28.04
C ALA A 102 31.21 6.92 28.30
N LEU A 103 31.98 5.86 28.05
CA LEU A 103 33.45 5.88 28.15
C LEU A 103 34.07 6.88 27.17
N LEU A 104 33.60 6.90 25.91
CA LEU A 104 34.03 7.91 24.93
C LEU A 104 33.79 9.33 25.45
N ARG A 105 32.64 9.58 26.09
CA ARG A 105 32.33 10.87 26.70
C ARG A 105 33.15 11.18 27.95
N ALA A 106 33.53 10.16 28.73
CA ALA A 106 34.40 10.32 29.89
C ALA A 106 35.82 10.74 29.49
N ILE A 107 36.29 10.29 28.32
CA ILE A 107 37.60 10.64 27.74
C ILE A 107 37.54 11.98 26.96
N GLY A 108 36.37 12.63 26.90
CA GLY A 108 36.23 14.00 26.36
C GLY A 108 35.42 14.13 25.07
N ALA A 109 34.81 13.06 24.56
CA ALA A 109 33.97 13.15 23.37
C ALA A 109 32.75 14.06 23.58
N LYS A 110 32.49 14.96 22.63
CA LYS A 110 31.33 15.85 22.62
C LYS A 110 30.05 15.06 22.32
N ARG A 111 28.90 15.53 22.81
CA ARG A 111 27.57 14.94 22.51
C ARG A 111 27.29 14.85 21.01
N ARG A 112 27.79 15.81 20.21
CA ARG A 112 27.66 15.79 18.75
C ARG A 112 28.43 14.62 18.12
N GLN A 113 29.62 14.28 18.62
CA GLN A 113 30.42 13.16 18.11
C GLN A 113 29.72 11.83 18.37
N VAL A 114 29.17 11.63 19.58
CA VAL A 114 28.38 10.43 19.91
C VAL A 114 27.15 10.29 19.01
N ARG A 115 26.41 11.38 18.76
CA ARG A 115 25.28 11.34 17.81
C ARG A 115 25.72 11.00 16.40
N LEU A 116 26.86 11.56 15.96
CA LEU A 116 27.35 11.38 14.60
C LEU A 116 27.78 9.94 14.34
N VAL A 117 28.37 9.26 15.32
CA VAL A 117 28.70 7.82 15.21
C VAL A 117 27.43 7.00 14.93
N VAL A 118 26.37 7.19 15.72
CA VAL A 118 25.10 6.45 15.53
C VAL A 118 24.42 6.81 14.20
N LEU A 119 24.46 8.08 13.78
CA LEU A 119 23.88 8.50 12.51
C LEU A 119 24.67 7.96 11.30
N VAL A 120 25.99 7.85 11.40
CA VAL A 120 26.82 7.23 10.35
C VAL A 120 26.50 5.74 10.23
N GLU A 121 26.35 5.03 11.35
CA GLU A 121 25.88 3.63 11.33
C GLU A 121 24.50 3.54 10.63
N ALA A 122 23.58 4.44 10.95
CA ALA A 122 22.26 4.48 10.32
C ALA A 122 22.30 4.76 8.81
N ILE A 123 23.22 5.61 8.34
CA ILE A 123 23.42 5.88 6.90
C ILE A 123 23.90 4.61 6.19
N ILE A 124 24.91 3.93 6.75
CA ILE A 124 25.48 2.71 6.15
C ILE A 124 24.39 1.63 6.06
N ILE A 125 23.65 1.42 7.14
CA ILE A 125 22.54 0.46 7.18
C ILE A 125 21.45 0.85 6.17
N GLY A 126 21.08 2.14 6.13
CA GLY A 126 20.06 2.66 5.22
C GLY A 126 20.44 2.48 3.74
N LEU A 127 21.70 2.69 3.37
CA LEU A 127 22.18 2.48 2.00
C LEU A 127 22.16 0.99 1.61
N ILE A 128 22.62 0.11 2.50
CA ILE A 128 22.62 -1.34 2.26
C ILE A 128 21.18 -1.86 2.15
N ALA A 129 20.34 -1.52 3.12
CA ALA A 129 18.93 -1.93 3.15
C ALA A 129 18.15 -1.35 1.97
N GLY A 130 18.39 -0.09 1.58
CA GLY A 130 17.78 0.54 0.41
C GLY A 130 18.16 -0.15 -0.89
N SER A 131 19.44 -0.54 -1.03
CA SER A 131 19.91 -1.30 -2.20
C SER A 131 19.25 -2.67 -2.29
N LEU A 132 19.21 -3.41 -1.17
CA LEU A 132 18.55 -4.72 -1.10
C LEU A 132 17.05 -4.61 -1.36
N GLY A 133 16.38 -3.61 -0.79
CA GLY A 133 14.96 -3.36 -0.99
C GLY A 133 14.63 -3.05 -2.44
N LEU A 134 15.46 -2.25 -3.11
CA LEU A 134 15.28 -1.94 -4.54
C LEU A 134 15.47 -3.18 -5.42
N LEU A 135 16.48 -4.00 -5.15
CA LEU A 135 16.70 -5.27 -5.86
C LEU A 135 15.53 -6.25 -5.67
N LEU A 136 15.03 -6.38 -4.44
CA LEU A 136 13.87 -7.22 -4.16
C LEU A 136 12.60 -6.69 -4.83
N GLY A 137 12.41 -5.36 -4.85
CA GLY A 137 11.30 -4.72 -5.55
C GLY A 137 11.33 -4.98 -7.06
N LEU A 138 12.49 -4.83 -7.70
CA LEU A 138 12.67 -5.16 -9.12
C LEU A 138 12.41 -6.65 -9.39
N GLY A 139 12.92 -7.54 -8.52
CA GLY A 139 12.66 -8.97 -8.61
C GLY A 139 11.17 -9.32 -8.47
N LEU A 140 10.44 -8.59 -7.62
CA LEU A 140 8.99 -8.78 -7.46
C LEU A 140 8.23 -8.34 -8.71
N VAL A 141 8.61 -7.23 -9.34
CA VAL A 141 8.01 -6.79 -10.61
C VAL A 141 8.20 -7.85 -11.69
N TRP A 142 9.42 -8.40 -11.81
CA TRP A 142 9.71 -9.49 -12.75
C TRP A 142 8.88 -10.75 -12.46
N LEU A 143 8.66 -11.08 -11.18
CA LEU A 143 7.86 -12.22 -10.79
C LEU A 143 6.38 -12.02 -11.15
N ILE A 144 5.82 -10.84 -10.86
CA ILE A 144 4.43 -10.48 -11.18
C ILE A 144 4.22 -10.53 -12.70
N GLU A 145 5.14 -9.96 -13.48
CA GLU A 145 5.08 -10.01 -14.95
C GLU A 145 5.00 -11.45 -15.46
N LYS A 146 5.88 -12.34 -14.96
CA LYS A 146 5.88 -13.76 -15.36
C LYS A 146 4.57 -14.45 -15.01
N ILE A 147 3.99 -14.15 -13.85
CA ILE A 147 2.70 -14.71 -13.45
C ILE A 147 1.61 -14.23 -14.43
N PHE A 148 1.59 -12.94 -14.76
CA PHE A 148 0.55 -12.37 -15.63
C PHE A 148 0.64 -12.93 -17.06
N VAL A 149 1.85 -13.10 -17.59
CA VAL A 149 2.07 -13.76 -18.88
C VAL A 149 1.64 -15.24 -18.82
N ALA A 150 1.94 -15.95 -17.73
CA ALA A 150 1.57 -17.36 -17.58
C ALA A 150 0.06 -17.61 -17.51
N TYR A 151 -0.72 -16.62 -17.05
CA TYR A 151 -2.18 -16.70 -16.99
C TYR A 151 -2.88 -15.95 -18.14
N GLU A 152 -2.16 -15.63 -19.22
CA GLU A 152 -2.69 -14.93 -20.41
C GLU A 152 -3.35 -13.56 -20.11
N LEU A 153 -3.04 -12.96 -18.96
CA LEU A 153 -3.52 -11.64 -18.55
C LEU A 153 -2.78 -10.50 -19.29
N LEU A 154 -1.60 -10.79 -19.86
CA LEU A 154 -0.83 -9.86 -20.68
C LEU A 154 -0.50 -10.51 -22.03
N PRO A 155 -0.85 -9.87 -23.17
CA PRO A 155 -0.60 -10.43 -24.49
C PRO A 155 0.88 -10.44 -24.90
N LYS A 156 1.72 -9.64 -24.23
CA LYS A 156 3.19 -9.60 -24.45
C LYS A 156 3.93 -9.31 -23.13
N PRO A 157 5.18 -9.80 -22.97
CA PRO A 157 6.07 -9.36 -21.90
C PRO A 157 6.26 -7.84 -21.97
N VAL A 158 6.14 -7.18 -20.83
CA VAL A 158 6.31 -5.72 -20.72
C VAL A 158 7.61 -5.50 -19.97
N THR A 159 8.63 -4.99 -20.64
CA THR A 159 9.92 -4.73 -19.98
C THR A 159 9.75 -3.67 -18.89
N PRO A 160 10.09 -3.98 -17.63
CA PRO A 160 9.98 -3.02 -16.55
C PRO A 160 10.90 -1.83 -16.81
N THR A 161 10.33 -0.63 -16.92
CA THR A 161 11.13 0.58 -17.11
C THR A 161 11.67 1.07 -15.77
N ILE A 162 12.99 1.18 -15.66
CA ILE A 162 13.63 1.74 -14.47
C ILE A 162 13.67 3.26 -14.61
N ASN A 163 12.74 3.94 -13.93
CA ASN A 163 12.74 5.39 -13.86
C ASN A 163 13.79 5.86 -12.84
N SER A 164 14.78 6.64 -13.28
CA SER A 164 15.82 7.20 -12.42
C SER A 164 15.26 8.07 -11.30
N ALA A 165 14.16 8.80 -11.54
CA ALA A 165 13.48 9.59 -10.52
C ALA A 165 12.88 8.71 -9.41
N ALA A 166 12.32 7.54 -9.76
CA ALA A 166 11.78 6.59 -8.79
C ALA A 166 12.88 5.97 -7.92
N VAL A 167 14.04 5.64 -8.52
CA VAL A 167 15.22 5.16 -7.79
C VAL A 167 15.71 6.21 -6.79
N ILE A 168 15.89 7.45 -7.24
CA ILE A 168 16.34 8.55 -6.37
C ILE A 168 15.32 8.81 -5.25
N ALA A 169 14.03 8.82 -5.57
CA ALA A 169 12.97 9.00 -4.58
C ALA A 169 12.98 7.87 -3.53
N SER A 170 13.13 6.61 -3.95
CA SER A 170 13.20 5.46 -3.06
C SER A 170 14.37 5.54 -2.08
N TYR A 171 15.58 5.83 -2.58
CA TYR A 171 16.75 6.02 -1.72
C TYR A 171 16.61 7.22 -0.79
N SER A 172 16.08 8.33 -1.30
CA SER A 172 15.88 9.54 -0.51
C SER A 172 14.92 9.29 0.64
N VAL A 173 13.75 8.71 0.37
CA VAL A 173 12.76 8.36 1.38
C VAL A 173 13.34 7.36 2.39
N GLY A 174 13.96 6.27 1.93
CA GLY A 174 14.55 5.26 2.81
C GLY A 174 15.62 5.81 3.74
N LEU A 175 16.54 6.63 3.22
CA LEU A 175 17.61 7.24 4.00
C LEU A 175 17.07 8.26 5.01
N ILE A 176 16.15 9.13 4.57
CA ILE A 176 15.50 10.13 5.41
C ILE A 176 14.80 9.46 6.58
N VAL A 177 13.97 8.44 6.30
CA VAL A 177 13.22 7.71 7.32
C VAL A 177 14.16 7.03 8.31
N THR A 178 15.22 6.38 7.81
CA THR A 178 16.21 5.71 8.67
C THR A 178 16.93 6.70 9.58
N LEU A 179 17.35 7.85 9.04
CA LEU A 179 18.01 8.92 9.78
C LEU A 179 17.10 9.52 10.87
N PHE A 180 15.86 9.88 10.51
CA PHE A 180 14.89 10.41 11.48
C PHE A 180 14.57 9.40 12.59
N SER A 181 14.49 8.12 12.23
CA SER A 181 14.23 7.03 13.19
C SER A 181 15.41 6.82 14.16
N ALA A 182 16.65 6.90 13.67
CA ALA A 182 17.85 6.77 14.51
C ALA A 182 18.15 8.03 15.34
N LEU A 183 17.65 9.21 14.92
CA LEU A 183 17.96 10.49 15.54
C LEU A 183 17.49 10.58 17.00
N LEU A 184 16.27 10.14 17.30
CA LEU A 184 15.71 10.14 18.65
C LEU A 184 16.56 9.28 19.63
N PRO A 185 16.83 7.99 19.33
CA PRO A 185 17.75 7.16 20.10
C PRO A 185 19.15 7.78 20.24
N ALA A 186 19.73 8.30 19.15
CA ALA A 186 21.05 8.91 19.15
C ALA A 186 21.12 10.13 20.08
N ILE A 187 20.10 11.00 20.05
CA ILE A 187 20.01 12.16 20.93
C ILE A 187 19.93 11.70 22.39
N ARG A 188 19.07 10.73 22.71
CA ARG A 188 18.91 10.21 24.08
C ARG A 188 20.23 9.69 24.61
N ALA A 189 20.91 8.83 23.86
CA ALA A 189 22.20 8.26 24.26
C ALA A 189 23.29 9.32 24.45
N SER A 190 23.32 10.33 23.58
CA SER A 190 24.27 11.44 23.72
C SER A 190 24.03 12.32 24.94
N ARG A 191 22.89 12.18 25.62
CA ARG A 191 22.55 12.93 26.84
C ARG A 191 22.76 12.12 28.13
N VAL A 192 22.91 10.80 28.06
CA VAL A 192 23.12 9.94 29.25
C VAL A 192 24.43 10.34 29.96
N PRO A 193 24.42 10.70 31.26
CA PRO A 193 25.65 11.02 31.99
C PRO A 193 26.58 9.80 32.08
N PRO A 194 27.91 9.96 31.92
CA PRO A 194 28.84 8.82 31.97
C PRO A 194 28.75 8.01 33.26
N VAL A 195 28.64 8.69 34.40
CA VAL A 195 28.51 8.05 35.72
C VAL A 195 27.22 7.22 35.81
N ALA A 196 26.09 7.74 35.31
CA ALA A 196 24.80 7.04 35.34
C ALA A 196 24.78 5.79 34.44
N ALA A 197 25.48 5.84 33.30
CA ALA A 197 25.66 4.67 32.43
C ALA A 197 26.55 3.59 33.06
N MET A 198 27.53 3.98 33.88
CA MET A 198 28.45 3.04 34.55
C MET A 198 27.84 2.40 35.80
N THR A 199 26.95 3.10 36.52
CA THR A 199 26.28 2.58 37.71
C THR A 199 25.04 1.73 37.41
N GLY A 200 24.60 1.66 36.15
CA GLY A 200 23.38 0.94 35.76
C GLY A 200 22.08 1.57 36.27
N GLN A 201 22.15 2.72 36.94
CA GLN A 201 20.98 3.44 37.49
C GLN A 201 20.34 4.40 36.47
N GLY A 202 20.95 4.52 35.28
CA GLY A 202 20.62 5.55 34.29
C GLY A 202 19.42 5.25 33.40
N GLU A 203 18.23 4.90 33.91
CA GLU A 203 16.97 4.98 33.14
C GLU A 203 15.73 5.31 34.02
N LEU A 204 15.84 6.21 35.00
CA LEU A 204 14.69 6.68 35.77
C LEU A 204 14.21 8.05 35.29
N ASP A 205 13.48 8.08 34.18
CA ASP A 205 12.54 9.19 33.92
C ASP A 205 11.19 8.63 33.44
N GLU A 206 10.48 8.03 34.39
CA GLU A 206 9.22 7.30 34.20
C GLU A 206 7.98 8.21 34.15
N LYS A 207 8.13 9.53 34.28
CA LYS A 207 7.02 10.45 34.58
C LYS A 207 5.93 10.58 33.51
N ASN A 208 6.13 10.09 32.28
CA ASN A 208 5.20 10.37 31.16
C ASN A 208 4.59 9.13 30.47
N ILE A 209 4.74 7.92 31.00
CA ILE A 209 4.26 6.69 30.33
C ILE A 209 2.72 6.69 30.17
N GLY A 210 1.99 7.13 31.20
CA GLY A 210 0.53 7.20 31.14
C GLY A 210 0.00 8.19 30.09
N LYS A 211 0.68 9.32 29.88
CA LYS A 211 0.30 10.33 28.87
C LYS A 211 0.49 9.81 27.45
N ILE A 212 1.56 9.05 27.21
CA ILE A 212 1.84 8.44 25.90
C ILE A 212 0.78 7.37 25.59
N GLY A 213 0.39 6.57 26.58
CA GLY A 213 -0.68 5.58 26.42
C GLY A 213 -2.04 6.21 26.07
N TRP A 214 -2.41 7.28 26.78
CA TRP A 214 -3.63 8.04 26.48
C TRP A 214 -3.60 8.72 25.11
N PHE A 215 -2.47 9.31 24.74
CA PHE A 215 -2.28 9.88 23.40
C PHE A 215 -2.49 8.82 22.32
N GLY A 216 -1.94 7.61 22.50
CA GLY A 216 -2.16 6.48 21.61
C GLY A 216 -3.63 6.07 21.52
N LEU A 217 -4.34 6.03 22.65
CA LEU A 217 -5.76 5.69 22.68
C LEU A 217 -6.60 6.73 21.93
N VAL A 218 -6.33 8.03 22.12
CA VAL A 218 -7.01 9.10 21.38
C VAL A 218 -6.74 8.97 19.89
N LEU A 219 -5.50 8.72 19.48
CA LEU A 219 -5.14 8.51 18.08
C LEU A 219 -5.89 7.32 17.47
N LEU A 220 -6.03 6.23 18.23
CA LEU A 220 -6.77 5.04 17.81
C LEU A 220 -8.24 5.36 17.56
N ILE A 221 -8.89 6.05 18.49
CA ILE A 221 -10.30 6.42 18.39
C ILE A 221 -10.51 7.37 17.20
N VAL A 222 -9.67 8.40 17.07
CA VAL A 222 -9.72 9.34 15.94
C VAL A 222 -9.49 8.62 14.61
N GLY A 223 -8.55 7.68 14.57
CA GLY A 223 -8.28 6.86 13.38
C GLY A 223 -9.49 6.02 12.96
N LEU A 224 -10.14 5.34 13.91
CA LEU A 224 -11.34 4.56 13.62
C LEU A 224 -12.51 5.44 13.13
N ILE A 225 -12.73 6.60 13.77
CA ILE A 225 -13.76 7.54 13.35
C ILE A 225 -13.48 8.09 11.95
N THR A 226 -12.23 8.43 11.64
CA THR A 226 -11.86 8.96 10.31
C THR A 226 -11.99 7.91 9.21
N VAL A 227 -11.71 6.63 9.50
CA VAL A 227 -12.01 5.53 8.56
C VAL A 227 -13.49 5.39 8.32
N ASP A 228 -14.30 5.38 9.38
CA ASP A 228 -15.75 5.25 9.28
C ASP A 228 -16.33 6.42 8.46
N VAL A 229 -16.09 7.66 8.89
CA VAL A 229 -16.52 8.88 8.19
C VAL A 229 -16.04 8.91 6.73
N GLY A 230 -14.80 8.48 6.47
CA GLY A 230 -14.27 8.36 5.11
C GLY A 230 -15.08 7.40 4.25
N GLY A 231 -15.52 6.27 4.79
CA GLY A 231 -16.37 5.30 4.10
C GLY A 231 -17.77 5.82 3.76
N TRP A 232 -18.31 6.75 4.55
CA TRP A 232 -19.60 7.39 4.28
C TRP A 232 -19.52 8.56 3.30
N LEU A 233 -18.36 9.22 3.20
CA LEU A 233 -18.13 10.30 2.23
C LEU A 233 -17.92 9.73 0.82
N GLN A 234 -18.71 10.19 -0.15
CA GLN A 234 -18.48 9.94 -1.58
C GLN A 234 -17.81 11.18 -2.20
N SER A 235 -16.53 11.39 -1.92
CA SER A 235 -15.76 12.55 -2.39
C SER A 235 -14.34 12.16 -2.81
N ASP A 236 -13.63 13.02 -3.54
CA ASP A 236 -12.25 12.76 -3.99
C ASP A 236 -11.25 12.54 -2.83
N ILE A 237 -11.58 13.04 -1.63
CA ILE A 237 -10.71 12.95 -0.44
C ILE A 237 -10.87 11.59 0.28
N THR A 238 -11.87 10.79 -0.07
CA THR A 238 -12.24 9.55 0.63
C THR A 238 -11.06 8.60 0.84
N TRP A 239 -10.23 8.36 -0.18
CA TRP A 239 -9.06 7.49 -0.06
C TRP A 239 -7.98 8.02 0.89
N TRP A 240 -7.77 9.34 0.93
CA TRP A 240 -6.85 9.97 1.87
C TRP A 240 -7.37 9.94 3.31
N LEU A 241 -8.68 10.09 3.49
CA LEU A 241 -9.35 10.00 4.80
C LEU A 241 -9.27 8.57 5.36
N ILE A 242 -9.63 7.57 4.56
CA ILE A 242 -9.56 6.16 4.95
C ILE A 242 -8.11 5.77 5.23
N GLY A 243 -7.19 6.14 4.32
CA GLY A 243 -5.77 5.86 4.47
C GLY A 243 -5.14 6.52 5.70
N GLY A 244 -5.40 7.81 5.88
CA GLY A 244 -4.94 8.57 7.03
C GLY A 244 -5.53 8.04 8.35
N GLY A 245 -6.82 7.71 8.36
CA GLY A 245 -7.48 7.12 9.52
C GLY A 245 -6.94 5.74 9.89
N ALA A 246 -6.71 4.87 8.90
CA ALA A 246 -6.12 3.55 9.11
C ALA A 246 -4.70 3.66 9.68
N LEU A 247 -3.92 4.62 9.17
CA LEU A 247 -2.58 4.94 9.66
C LEU A 247 -2.62 5.45 11.11
N LEU A 248 -3.53 6.36 11.43
CA LEU A 248 -3.73 6.84 12.81
C LEU A 248 -4.15 5.70 13.74
N ALA A 249 -5.02 4.80 13.28
CA ALA A 249 -5.44 3.62 14.05
C ALA A 249 -4.26 2.68 14.32
N LEU A 250 -3.42 2.40 13.32
CA LEU A 250 -2.21 1.58 13.47
C LEU A 250 -1.20 2.20 14.43
N ILE A 251 -0.95 3.51 14.34
CA ILE A 251 -0.06 4.20 15.29
C ILE A 251 -0.69 4.22 16.69
N GLY A 252 -2.00 4.49 16.77
CA GLY A 252 -2.75 4.51 18.00
C GLY A 252 -2.71 3.17 18.76
N THR A 253 -2.88 2.06 18.06
CA THR A 253 -2.74 0.70 18.64
C THR A 253 -1.34 0.47 19.22
N ALA A 254 -0.28 0.89 18.52
CA ALA A 254 1.08 0.77 19.01
C ALA A 254 1.30 1.55 20.31
N PHE A 255 0.92 2.84 20.34
CA PHE A 255 1.16 3.70 21.49
C PHE A 255 0.22 3.40 22.67
N SER A 256 -0.98 2.87 22.42
CA SER A 256 -1.91 2.44 23.47
C SER A 256 -1.52 1.13 24.16
N ALA A 257 -0.53 0.39 23.67
CA ALA A 257 -0.07 -0.88 24.25
C ALA A 257 0.23 -0.79 25.77
N ALA A 258 0.82 0.31 26.23
CA ALA A 258 1.11 0.54 27.64
C ALA A 258 -0.18 0.67 28.49
N LEU A 259 -1.22 1.30 27.93
CA LEU A 259 -2.49 1.55 28.61
C LEU A 259 -3.37 0.31 28.59
N LEU A 260 -3.44 -0.37 27.44
CA LEU A 260 -4.19 -1.61 27.25
C LEU A 260 -3.58 -2.78 28.03
N GLY A 261 -2.26 -2.75 28.27
CA GLY A 261 -1.58 -3.79 29.03
C GLY A 261 -2.05 -3.90 30.48
N ALA A 262 -2.37 -2.79 31.15
CA ALA A 262 -2.78 -2.79 32.55
C ALA A 262 -4.08 -3.59 32.82
N PRO A 263 -5.20 -3.37 32.11
CA PRO A 263 -6.42 -4.16 32.29
C PRO A 263 -6.22 -5.63 31.85
N ILE A 264 -5.45 -5.90 30.80
CA ILE A 264 -5.13 -7.27 30.36
C ILE A 264 -4.35 -8.01 31.46
N VAL A 265 -3.30 -7.41 32.01
CA VAL A 265 -2.48 -7.98 33.09
C VAL A 265 -3.29 -8.13 34.37
N TRP A 266 -4.22 -7.22 34.65
CA TRP A 266 -5.16 -7.36 35.75
C TRP A 266 -6.09 -8.57 35.56
N LEU A 267 -6.67 -8.73 34.36
CA LEU A 267 -7.57 -9.83 34.03
C LEU A 267 -6.84 -11.18 34.07
N LEU A 268 -5.69 -11.28 33.41
CA LEU A 268 -4.84 -12.47 33.44
C LEU A 268 -4.38 -12.77 34.87
N GLY A 269 -3.97 -11.76 35.63
CA GLY A 269 -3.62 -11.93 37.03
C GLY A 269 -4.78 -12.43 37.90
N LYS A 270 -6.03 -12.07 37.58
CA LYS A 270 -7.23 -12.58 38.27
C LYS A 270 -7.54 -14.03 37.89
N ILE A 271 -7.37 -14.39 36.61
CA ILE A 271 -7.60 -15.74 36.10
C ILE A 271 -6.51 -16.69 36.62
N PHE A 272 -5.25 -16.37 36.36
CA PHE A 272 -4.10 -17.20 36.74
C PHE A 272 -3.76 -17.12 38.23
N GLY A 273 -4.15 -16.05 38.93
CA GLY A 273 -4.02 -15.96 40.38
C GLY A 273 -4.83 -17.03 41.12
N ARG A 274 -5.90 -17.54 40.50
CA ARG A 274 -6.70 -18.65 41.06
C ARG A 274 -6.08 -20.02 40.83
N THR A 275 -5.35 -20.20 39.74
CA THR A 275 -4.83 -21.52 39.34
C THR A 275 -3.36 -21.73 39.70
N HIS A 276 -2.54 -20.67 39.69
CA HIS A 276 -1.08 -20.75 39.87
C HIS A 276 -0.56 -19.96 41.11
N GLY A 277 -1.45 -19.46 41.96
CA GLY A 277 -1.14 -18.90 43.28
C GLY A 277 -0.13 -17.74 43.29
N GLU A 278 0.83 -17.79 44.21
CA GLU A 278 1.86 -16.76 44.47
C GLU A 278 2.70 -16.40 43.23
N ILE A 279 2.99 -17.36 42.35
CA ILE A 279 3.81 -17.14 41.14
C ILE A 279 3.10 -16.16 40.19
N ALA A 280 1.77 -16.29 40.04
CA ALA A 280 0.99 -15.39 39.20
C ALA A 280 0.93 -13.96 39.79
N VAL A 281 0.90 -13.84 41.11
CA VAL A 281 0.94 -12.54 41.80
C VAL A 281 2.30 -11.85 41.62
N LEU A 282 3.40 -12.61 41.73
CA LEU A 282 4.75 -12.12 41.48
C LEU A 282 4.94 -11.70 40.02
N ALA A 283 4.46 -12.50 39.07
CA ALA A 283 4.50 -12.18 37.65
C ALA A 283 3.71 -10.90 37.34
N LYS A 284 2.48 -10.76 37.88
CA LYS A 284 1.67 -9.54 37.76
C LYS A 284 2.43 -8.32 38.28
N ARG A 285 3.01 -8.42 39.49
CA ARG A 285 3.81 -7.33 40.09
C ARG A 285 5.02 -6.95 39.24
N ASN A 286 5.71 -7.93 38.67
CA ASN A 286 6.85 -7.69 37.78
C ASN A 286 6.45 -6.88 36.54
N VAL A 287 5.36 -7.27 35.89
CA VAL A 287 4.86 -6.58 34.70
C VAL A 287 4.39 -5.16 35.03
N THR A 288 3.72 -4.95 36.17
CA THR A 288 3.27 -3.61 36.60
C THR A 288 4.41 -2.68 37.01
N ARG A 289 5.60 -3.21 37.36
CA ARG A 289 6.78 -2.42 37.71
C ARG A 289 7.57 -1.95 36.48
N GLN A 290 7.45 -2.63 35.34
CA GLN A 290 8.19 -2.28 34.11
C GLN A 290 7.24 -2.01 32.93
N PRO A 291 6.28 -1.05 33.03
CA PRO A 291 5.26 -0.83 32.01
C PRO A 291 5.86 -0.38 30.67
N ARG A 292 6.99 0.33 30.66
CA ARG A 292 7.67 0.80 29.45
C ARG A 292 8.27 -0.33 28.62
N ARG A 293 8.92 -1.29 29.29
CA ARG A 293 9.56 -2.44 28.65
C ARG A 293 8.52 -3.40 28.09
N LEU A 294 7.43 -3.61 28.84
CA LEU A 294 6.26 -4.33 28.33
C LEU A 294 5.70 -3.63 27.09
N ALA A 295 5.43 -2.33 27.19
CA ALA A 295 4.86 -1.55 26.10
C ALA A 295 5.71 -1.59 24.84
N SER A 296 7.02 -1.31 24.90
CA SER A 296 7.86 -1.29 23.69
C SER A 296 7.90 -2.64 22.97
N THR A 297 7.96 -3.73 23.74
CA THR A 297 8.00 -5.09 23.20
C THR A 297 6.66 -5.48 22.59
N SER A 298 5.56 -5.18 23.29
CA SER A 298 4.20 -5.42 22.79
C SER A 298 3.85 -4.56 21.58
N SER A 299 4.24 -3.27 21.56
CA SER A 299 3.97 -2.38 20.43
C SER A 299 4.56 -2.89 19.12
N SER A 300 5.81 -3.40 19.15
CA SER A 300 6.43 -3.98 17.95
C SER A 300 5.66 -5.21 17.45
N LEU A 301 5.23 -6.10 18.36
CA LEU A 301 4.41 -7.27 17.99
C LEU A 301 3.03 -6.86 17.47
N ILE A 302 2.38 -5.89 18.11
CA ILE A 302 1.05 -5.39 17.71
C ILE A 302 1.12 -4.78 16.32
N ILE A 303 2.12 -3.95 16.03
CA ILE A 303 2.28 -3.35 14.69
C ILE A 303 2.48 -4.44 13.63
N GLY A 304 3.35 -5.42 13.90
CA GLY A 304 3.59 -6.53 12.98
C GLY A 304 2.31 -7.34 12.72
N LEU A 305 1.60 -7.72 13.79
CA LEU A 305 0.36 -8.47 13.69
C LEU A 305 -0.75 -7.66 13.00
N ALA A 306 -0.86 -6.37 13.30
CA ALA A 306 -1.85 -5.49 12.70
C ALA A 306 -1.59 -5.32 11.19
N LEU A 307 -0.33 -5.19 10.78
CA LEU A 307 0.02 -5.10 9.36
C LEU A 307 -0.34 -6.40 8.62
N VAL A 308 0.07 -7.56 9.16
CA VAL A 308 -0.26 -8.87 8.56
C VAL A 308 -1.78 -9.08 8.49
N SER A 309 -2.49 -8.74 9.56
CA SER A 309 -3.95 -8.84 9.61
C SER A 309 -4.60 -7.90 8.60
N THR A 310 -4.10 -6.68 8.45
CA THR A 310 -4.62 -5.72 7.47
C THR A 310 -4.46 -6.25 6.05
N ILE A 311 -3.29 -6.79 5.72
CA ILE A 311 -3.02 -7.39 4.40
C ILE A 311 -3.95 -8.60 4.17
N ALA A 312 -4.11 -9.48 5.16
CA ALA A 312 -4.99 -10.65 5.06
C ALA A 312 -6.47 -10.25 4.89
N VAL A 313 -6.94 -9.24 5.63
CA VAL A 313 -8.30 -8.72 5.52
C VAL A 313 -8.53 -8.06 4.16
N ILE A 314 -7.57 -7.28 3.65
CA ILE A 314 -7.66 -6.70 2.29
C ILE A 314 -7.72 -7.80 1.24
N GLY A 315 -6.85 -8.80 1.33
CA GLY A 315 -6.81 -9.93 0.38
C GLY A 315 -8.14 -10.70 0.36
N SER A 316 -8.62 -11.12 1.53
CA SER A 316 -9.91 -11.82 1.65
C SER A 316 -11.11 -10.96 1.24
N SER A 317 -11.06 -9.64 1.47
CA SER A 317 -12.12 -8.72 1.05
C SER A 317 -12.12 -8.51 -0.47
N ALA A 318 -10.94 -8.40 -1.09
CA ALA A 318 -10.80 -8.31 -2.54
C ALA A 318 -11.30 -9.59 -3.22
N GLU A 319 -10.89 -10.76 -2.71
CA GLU A 319 -11.38 -12.06 -3.18
C GLU A 319 -12.91 -12.15 -3.12
N LYS A 320 -13.50 -11.80 -1.96
CA LYS A 320 -14.96 -11.81 -1.77
C LYS A 320 -15.67 -10.82 -2.68
N THR A 321 -15.09 -9.64 -2.91
CA THR A 321 -15.64 -8.61 -3.80
C THR A 321 -15.63 -9.08 -5.26
N ILE A 322 -14.52 -9.69 -5.70
CA ILE A 322 -14.40 -10.27 -7.04
C ILE A 322 -15.40 -11.41 -7.19
N ALA A 323 -15.46 -12.34 -6.23
CA ALA A 323 -16.41 -13.45 -6.27
C ALA A 323 -17.87 -12.98 -6.34
N MET A 324 -18.22 -11.94 -5.57
CA MET A 324 -19.54 -11.32 -5.60
C MET A 324 -19.82 -10.66 -6.96
N LYS A 325 -18.90 -9.84 -7.47
CA LYS A 325 -19.06 -9.19 -8.78
C LYS A 325 -19.13 -10.19 -9.93
N VAL A 326 -18.37 -11.29 -9.87
CA VAL A 326 -18.43 -12.36 -10.86
C VAL A 326 -19.79 -13.04 -10.80
N THR A 327 -20.28 -13.40 -9.62
CA THR A 327 -21.58 -14.08 -9.45
C THR A 327 -22.77 -13.18 -9.81
N GLU A 328 -22.69 -11.88 -9.52
CA GLU A 328 -23.76 -10.92 -9.86
C GLU A 328 -23.82 -10.60 -11.35
N ASN A 329 -22.66 -10.45 -12.00
CA ASN A 329 -22.56 -10.04 -13.40
C ASN A 329 -22.55 -11.22 -14.39
N ILE A 330 -22.09 -12.40 -13.97
CA ILE A 330 -22.04 -13.62 -14.79
C ILE A 330 -23.06 -14.60 -14.21
N ARG A 331 -24.28 -14.54 -14.76
CA ARG A 331 -25.43 -15.39 -14.34
C ARG A 331 -25.60 -16.66 -15.17
N GLY A 332 -24.84 -16.85 -16.24
CA GLY A 332 -24.98 -17.97 -17.17
C GLY A 332 -23.74 -18.87 -17.19
N ASP A 333 -23.95 -20.16 -17.49
CA ASP A 333 -22.86 -21.15 -17.63
C ASP A 333 -22.00 -20.92 -18.88
N LEU A 334 -22.51 -20.14 -19.84
CA LEU A 334 -21.84 -19.81 -21.10
C LEU A 334 -21.88 -18.29 -21.32
N GLN A 335 -20.71 -17.70 -21.55
CA GLN A 335 -20.58 -16.30 -21.98
C GLN A 335 -20.31 -16.26 -23.49
N VAL A 336 -21.25 -15.67 -24.24
CA VAL A 336 -21.05 -15.37 -25.66
C VAL A 336 -20.45 -13.97 -25.75
N ALA A 337 -19.20 -13.87 -26.19
CA ALA A 337 -18.48 -12.61 -26.40
C ALA A 337 -17.95 -12.55 -27.85
N SER A 338 -17.94 -11.36 -28.44
CA SER A 338 -17.31 -11.18 -29.75
C SER A 338 -15.79 -11.32 -29.62
N VAL A 339 -15.15 -11.91 -30.64
CA VAL A 339 -13.69 -12.11 -30.70
C VAL A 339 -12.92 -10.79 -30.58
N ASN A 340 -13.53 -9.67 -30.98
CA ASN A 340 -12.97 -8.32 -30.90
C ASN A 340 -13.56 -7.46 -29.77
N PHE A 341 -14.27 -8.06 -28.81
CA PHE A 341 -14.91 -7.37 -27.68
C PHE A 341 -15.93 -6.28 -28.05
N GLN A 342 -16.46 -6.29 -29.28
CA GLN A 342 -17.49 -5.36 -29.72
C GLN A 342 -18.89 -5.78 -29.25
N PRO A 343 -19.81 -4.83 -29.05
CA PRO A 343 -21.21 -5.12 -28.73
C PRO A 343 -21.90 -5.90 -29.85
N PHE A 344 -22.82 -6.79 -29.48
CA PHE A 344 -23.70 -7.48 -30.42
C PHE A 344 -24.83 -6.55 -30.91
N ASP A 345 -25.28 -6.71 -32.16
CA ASP A 345 -26.54 -6.12 -32.64
C ASP A 345 -27.72 -6.74 -31.85
N ALA A 346 -28.76 -5.95 -31.59
CA ALA A 346 -29.94 -6.39 -30.83
C ALA A 346 -30.62 -7.62 -31.46
N VAL A 347 -30.54 -7.75 -32.78
CA VAL A 347 -31.10 -8.88 -33.54
C VAL A 347 -30.41 -10.20 -33.21
N PHE A 348 -29.10 -10.19 -32.98
CA PHE A 348 -28.36 -11.40 -32.62
C PHE A 348 -28.77 -11.91 -31.22
N ALA A 349 -29.00 -10.99 -30.29
CA ALA A 349 -29.51 -11.34 -28.96
C ALA A 349 -30.91 -11.96 -29.02
N ASP A 350 -31.78 -11.46 -29.90
CA ASP A 350 -33.13 -12.02 -30.11
C ASP A 350 -33.10 -13.43 -30.74
N GLU A 351 -32.04 -13.78 -31.46
CA GLU A 351 -31.87 -15.10 -32.09
C GLU A 351 -31.38 -16.15 -31.09
N ILE A 352 -30.46 -15.78 -30.20
CA ILE A 352 -29.99 -16.64 -29.10
C ILE A 352 -31.14 -17.00 -28.15
N GLU A 353 -32.08 -16.08 -27.92
CA GLU A 353 -33.24 -16.32 -27.06
C GLU A 353 -34.23 -17.36 -27.62
N LYS A 354 -34.15 -17.65 -28.93
CA LYS A 354 -34.98 -18.69 -29.57
C LYS A 354 -34.39 -20.10 -29.44
N ILE A 355 -33.15 -20.24 -28.93
CA ILE A 355 -32.52 -21.54 -28.76
C ILE A 355 -33.19 -22.29 -27.60
N SER A 356 -33.85 -23.40 -27.91
CA SER A 356 -34.56 -24.22 -26.93
C SER A 356 -33.59 -24.77 -25.87
N GLY A 357 -33.87 -24.52 -24.59
CA GLY A 357 -33.06 -24.97 -23.46
C GLY A 357 -32.05 -23.95 -22.93
N ALA A 358 -31.92 -22.77 -23.56
CA ALA A 358 -31.10 -21.67 -23.08
C ALA A 358 -31.96 -20.58 -22.45
N THR A 359 -31.57 -20.06 -21.28
CA THR A 359 -32.20 -18.87 -20.67
C THR A 359 -31.25 -17.70 -20.86
N THR A 360 -31.66 -16.68 -21.62
CA THR A 360 -30.76 -15.61 -22.04
C THR A 360 -30.88 -14.39 -21.13
N HIS A 361 -29.76 -13.95 -20.56
CA HIS A 361 -29.68 -12.70 -19.80
C HIS A 361 -28.91 -11.65 -20.59
N ARG A 362 -29.55 -10.54 -20.95
CA ARG A 362 -28.94 -9.43 -21.68
C ARG A 362 -28.23 -8.48 -20.73
N MET A 363 -26.95 -8.22 -20.95
CA MET A 363 -26.19 -7.19 -20.25
C MET A 363 -26.04 -5.96 -21.16
N LYS A 364 -26.52 -4.79 -20.70
CA LYS A 364 -26.31 -3.52 -21.41
C LYS A 364 -25.02 -2.87 -20.90
N ILE A 365 -24.04 -2.70 -21.77
CA ILE A 365 -22.81 -1.96 -21.50
C ILE A 365 -22.98 -0.58 -22.12
N ALA A 366 -23.03 0.47 -21.29
CA ALA A 366 -23.05 1.84 -21.77
C ALA A 366 -21.60 2.32 -21.93
N TYR A 367 -21.21 2.68 -23.16
CA TYR A 367 -19.97 3.40 -23.40
C TYR A 367 -20.29 4.89 -23.37
N THR A 368 -19.85 5.59 -22.32
CA THR A 368 -19.86 7.05 -22.32
C THR A 368 -18.65 7.52 -23.12
N LEU A 369 -18.83 7.78 -24.40
CA LEU A 369 -17.85 8.52 -25.20
C LEU A 369 -17.97 9.99 -24.82
N VAL A 370 -17.13 10.44 -23.88
CA VAL A 370 -16.94 11.87 -23.62
C VAL A 370 -16.07 12.39 -24.77
N GLY A 371 -16.69 13.13 -25.68
CA GLY A 371 -16.02 13.88 -26.75
C GLY A 371 -15.41 15.18 -26.25
#